data_AF-A0A9E3D1D5-F1
#
_entry.id   AF-A0A9E3D1D5-F1
#
_cell.length_a   1.000
_cell.length_b   1.000
_cell.length_c   1.000
_cell.angle_alpha   90.00
_cell.angle_beta   90.00
_cell.angle_gamma   90.00
#
_symmetry.space_group_name_H-M   'P 1'
#
loop_
_entity.id
_entity.type
_entity.pdbx_description
1 polymer ?
#
loop_
_entity_poly.entity_id
_entity_poly.type
_entity_poly.pdbx_seq_one_letter_code
_entity_poly.pdbx_strand_id
1 'polypeptide(L)'
;GIAPWYGRLGVIQLLEGHTDQAVVWLEKANGENPRLAFVHAYLAAGYALQGNAERGEAQLAEAQRLSKGYSSLANVEKSTWYDEPKIRALAETTYFPGLRQAGIPSE
;
A
#
# COMPACT_ATOMS: atom_id res chain seq x y z
N GLY A 1 -1.04 -18.30 -9.31
CA GLY A 1 -0.28 -18.29 -8.05
C GLY A 1 -1.11 -17.64 -6.97
N ILE A 2 -0.92 -18.04 -5.71
CA ILE A 2 -1.69 -17.56 -4.55
C ILE A 2 -1.25 -16.15 -4.11
N ALA A 3 -0.18 -15.60 -4.69
CA ALA A 3 0.35 -14.25 -4.44
C ALA A 3 -0.69 -13.12 -4.37
N PRO A 4 -1.71 -13.04 -5.26
CA PRO A 4 -2.73 -12.00 -5.19
C PRO A 4 -3.65 -12.13 -3.95
N TRP A 5 -3.81 -13.35 -3.42
CA TRP A 5 -4.61 -13.60 -2.21
C TRP A 5 -3.91 -13.10 -0.95
N TYR A 6 -2.61 -13.37 -0.81
CA TYR A 6 -1.82 -12.82 0.29
C TYR A 6 -1.76 -11.29 0.23
N GLY A 7 -1.62 -10.73 -0.98
CA GLY A 7 -1.67 -9.30 -1.20
C GLY A 7 -3.00 -8.69 -0.72
N ARG A 8 -4.13 -9.26 -1.13
CA ARG A 8 -5.47 -8.78 -0.71
C ARG A 8 -5.71 -8.92 0.78
N LEU A 9 -5.27 -10.02 1.40
CA LEU A 9 -5.35 -10.19 2.85
C LEU A 9 -4.54 -9.11 3.57
N GLY A 10 -3.31 -8.86 3.14
CA GLY A 10 -2.49 -7.80 3.70
C GLY A 10 -3.12 -6.40 3.55
N VAL A 11 -3.75 -6.13 2.40
CA VAL A 11 -4.51 -4.88 2.18
C VAL A 11 -5.64 -4.73 3.19
N ILE A 12 -6.47 -5.76 3.36
CA ILE A 12 -7.60 -5.72 4.29
C ILE A 12 -7.10 -5.51 5.72
N GLN A 13 -6.05 -6.23 6.12
CA GLN A 13 -5.45 -6.08 7.46
C GLN A 13 -4.92 -4.66 7.68
N LEU A 14 -4.31 -4.03 6.67
CA LEU A 14 -3.83 -2.64 6.80
C LEU A 14 -5.00 -1.67 6.98
N LEU A 15 -6.06 -1.86 6.18
CA LEU A 15 -7.27 -1.04 6.23
C LEU A 15 -7.98 -1.16 7.58
N GLU A 16 -7.94 -2.33 8.21
CA GLU A 16 -8.47 -2.58 9.55
C GLU A 16 -7.56 -2.03 10.68
N GLY A 17 -6.38 -1.49 10.35
CA GLY A 17 -5.41 -0.95 11.30
C GLY A 17 -4.45 -1.99 11.88
N HIS A 18 -4.50 -3.24 11.41
CA HIS A 18 -3.57 -4.31 11.81
C HIS A 18 -2.25 -4.23 11.01
N THR A 19 -1.55 -3.10 11.13
CA THR A 19 -0.37 -2.78 10.31
C THR A 19 0.73 -3.84 10.39
N ASP A 20 1.03 -4.38 11.56
CA ASP A 20 2.08 -5.41 11.72
C ASP A 20 1.76 -6.70 10.96
N GLN A 21 0.51 -7.15 11.02
CA GLN A 21 0.06 -8.35 10.31
C GLN A 21 -0.01 -8.09 8.81
N ALA A 22 -0.45 -6.89 8.40
CA ALA A 22 -0.50 -6.48 7.01
C ALA A 22 0.87 -6.60 6.33
N VAL A 23 1.92 -6.05 6.96
CA VAL A 23 3.29 -6.09 6.43
C VAL A 23 3.75 -7.53 6.21
N VAL A 24 3.52 -8.44 7.18
CA VAL A 24 3.91 -9.86 7.03
C VAL A 24 3.24 -10.51 5.81
N TRP A 25 1.95 -10.26 5.59
CA TRP A 25 1.23 -10.82 4.44
C TRP A 25 1.65 -10.20 3.11
N LEU A 26 1.91 -8.89 3.10
CA LEU A 26 2.37 -8.17 1.92
C LEU A 26 3.82 -8.56 1.55
N GLU A 27 4.70 -8.77 2.53
CA GLU A 27 6.06 -9.28 2.30
C GLU A 27 6.04 -10.66 1.65
N LYS A 28 5.15 -11.55 2.13
CA LYS A 28 4.93 -12.86 1.47
C LYS A 28 4.45 -12.70 0.04
N ALA A 29 3.48 -11.81 -0.21
CA ALA A 29 2.98 -11.54 -1.56
C ALA A 29 4.08 -10.97 -2.48
N ASN A 30 4.95 -10.12 -1.95
CA ASN A 30 6.10 -9.55 -2.65
C ASN A 30 7.15 -10.62 -2.97
N GLY A 31 7.45 -11.52 -2.04
CA GLY A 31 8.37 -12.64 -2.26
C GLY A 31 7.89 -13.60 -3.35
N GLU A 32 6.58 -13.81 -3.46
CA GLU A 32 5.97 -14.64 -4.51
C GLU A 32 5.89 -13.90 -5.86
N ASN A 33 5.55 -12.61 -5.85
CA ASN A 33 5.48 -11.81 -7.06
C ASN A 33 5.85 -10.33 -6.82
N PRO A 34 7.12 -9.96 -7.04
CA PRO A 34 7.61 -8.59 -6.85
C PRO A 34 7.24 -7.65 -8.01
N ARG A 35 6.37 -8.07 -8.93
CA ARG A 35 5.86 -7.21 -10.02
C ARG A 35 4.51 -6.59 -9.69
N LEU A 36 3.97 -6.87 -8.50
CA LEU A 36 2.68 -6.35 -8.06
C LEU A 36 2.86 -4.95 -7.47
N ALA A 37 2.70 -3.92 -8.31
CA ALA A 37 2.84 -2.52 -7.91
C ALA A 37 2.01 -2.15 -6.66
N PHE A 38 0.80 -2.71 -6.53
CA PHE A 38 -0.04 -2.45 -5.35
C PHE A 38 0.58 -3.00 -4.06
N VAL A 39 1.22 -4.17 -4.09
CA VAL A 39 1.85 -4.76 -2.90
C VAL A 39 2.95 -3.84 -2.38
N HIS A 40 3.77 -3.28 -3.28
CA HIS A 40 4.78 -2.28 -2.91
C HIS A 40 4.16 -1.02 -2.30
N ALA A 41 3.07 -0.50 -2.86
CA ALA A 41 2.40 0.68 -2.30
C ALA A 41 1.83 0.43 -0.89
N TYR A 42 1.23 -0.74 -0.66
CA TYR A 42 0.74 -1.10 0.67
C TYR A 42 1.86 -1.40 1.66
N LEU A 43 2.99 -1.98 1.22
CA LEU A 43 4.20 -2.09 2.04
C LEU A 43 4.78 -0.73 2.41
N ALA A 44 4.78 0.22 1.47
CA ALA A 44 5.24 1.57 1.71
C ALA A 44 4.45 2.23 2.84
N ALA A 45 3.11 2.17 2.75
CA ALA A 45 2.22 2.66 3.79
C ALA A 45 2.40 1.92 5.12
N GLY A 46 2.51 0.58 5.08
CA GLY A 46 2.70 -0.24 6.28
C GLY A 46 3.98 0.09 7.03
N TYR A 47 5.13 0.16 6.34
CA TYR A 47 6.40 0.51 6.95
C TYR A 47 6.43 1.95 7.46
N ALA A 48 5.86 2.89 6.72
CA ALA A 48 5.76 4.27 7.17
C ALA A 48 4.93 4.38 8.47
N LEU A 49 3.78 3.70 8.55
CA LEU A 49 2.96 3.64 9.77
C LEU A 49 3.68 2.97 10.95
N GLN A 50 4.59 2.02 10.69
CA GLN A 50 5.46 1.43 11.72
C GLN A 50 6.61 2.34 12.15
N GLY A 51 6.73 3.54 11.58
CA GLY A 51 7.83 4.49 11.83
C GLY A 51 9.10 4.20 11.03
N ASN A 52 9.04 3.29 10.07
CA ASN A 52 10.16 2.93 9.20
C ASN A 52 10.07 3.66 7.86
N ALA A 53 10.34 4.96 7.90
CA ALA A 53 10.25 5.84 6.73
C ALA A 53 11.17 5.41 5.58
N GLU A 54 12.42 5.02 5.86
CA GLU A 54 13.38 4.59 4.83
C GLU A 54 12.88 3.39 4.03
N ARG A 55 12.33 2.38 4.71
CA ARG A 55 11.73 1.22 4.01
C ARG A 55 10.45 1.60 3.29
N GLY A 56 9.67 2.52 3.87
CA GLY A 56 8.47 3.07 3.24
C GLY A 56 8.77 3.71 1.88
N GLU A 57 9.73 4.63 1.87
CA GLU A 57 10.18 5.35 0.67
C GLU A 57 10.73 4.40 -0.41
N ALA A 58 11.55 3.42 -0.01
CA ALA A 58 12.10 2.44 -0.95
C ALA A 58 11.00 1.61 -1.65
N GLN A 59 9.99 1.19 -0.90
CA GLN A 59 8.85 0.45 -1.47
C GLN A 59 7.98 1.36 -2.35
N LEU A 60 7.80 2.62 -1.98
CA LEU A 60 7.06 3.57 -2.80
C LEU A 60 7.74 3.80 -4.15
N ALA A 61 9.08 3.92 -4.16
CA ALA A 61 9.86 4.06 -5.38
C ALA A 61 9.66 2.86 -6.32
N GLU A 62 9.62 1.64 -5.80
CA GLU A 62 9.32 0.44 -6.60
C GLU A 62 7.87 0.43 -7.11
N ALA A 63 6.90 0.85 -6.29
CA ALA A 63 5.51 0.97 -6.73
C ALA A 63 5.37 1.94 -7.91
N GLN A 64 6.04 3.10 -7.83
CA GLN A 64 6.08 4.11 -8.89
C GLN A 64 6.78 3.62 -10.16
N ARG A 65 7.86 2.83 -10.00
CA ARG A 65 8.59 2.23 -11.13
C ARG A 65 7.72 1.21 -11.88
N LEU A 66 6.88 0.46 -11.16
CA LEU A 66 6.02 -0.57 -11.73
C LEU A 66 4.70 -0.02 -12.29
N SER A 67 4.16 1.06 -11.71
CA SER A 67 2.91 1.67 -12.17
C SER A 67 2.87 3.18 -11.91
N LYS A 68 2.52 3.92 -12.97
CA LYS A 68 2.27 5.37 -12.90
C LYS A 68 1.06 5.73 -12.03
N GLY A 69 0.24 4.75 -11.64
CA GLY A 69 -0.87 4.97 -10.72
C GLY A 69 -0.43 5.40 -9.31
N TYR A 70 0.83 5.13 -8.94
CA TYR A 70 1.40 5.52 -7.64
C TYR A 70 2.28 6.78 -7.71
N SER A 71 2.27 7.50 -8.83
CA SER A 71 3.04 8.73 -8.98
C SER A 71 2.57 9.85 -8.07
N SER A 72 1.29 9.88 -7.71
CA SER A 72 0.73 10.83 -6.74
C SER A 72 -0.48 10.24 -6.02
N LEU A 73 -0.76 10.76 -4.83
CA LEU A 73 -1.90 10.33 -4.01
C LEU A 73 -3.22 10.53 -4.76
N ALA A 74 -3.38 11.64 -5.47
CA ALA A 74 -4.55 11.90 -6.32
C ALA A 74 -4.76 10.83 -7.40
N ASN A 75 -3.70 10.21 -7.92
CA ASN A 75 -3.83 9.10 -8.87
C ASN A 75 -4.18 7.78 -8.19
N VAL A 76 -3.70 7.56 -6.97
CA VAL A 76 -4.08 6.39 -6.16
C VAL A 76 -5.56 6.45 -5.79
N GLU A 77 -6.05 7.62 -5.39
CA GLU A 77 -7.46 7.87 -5.02
C GLU A 77 -8.44 7.65 -6.17
N LYS A 78 -8.00 7.76 -7.43
CA LYS A 78 -8.83 7.49 -8.63
C LYS A 78 -9.08 6.00 -8.89
N SER A 79 -8.47 5.10 -8.11
CA SER A 79 -8.68 3.67 -8.28
C SER A 79 -10.11 3.27 -7.92
N THR A 80 -10.74 2.43 -8.76
CA THR A 80 -12.09 1.89 -8.52
C THR A 80 -12.20 1.06 -7.24
N TRP A 81 -11.06 0.66 -6.65
CA TRP A 81 -11.02 0.02 -5.34
C TRP A 81 -11.59 0.93 -4.23
N TYR A 82 -11.46 2.25 -4.37
CA TYR A 82 -11.94 3.24 -3.41
C TYR A 82 -13.32 3.82 -3.76
N ASP A 83 -14.00 3.28 -4.79
CA ASP A 83 -15.38 3.66 -5.09
C ASP A 83 -16.35 3.21 -3.98
N GLU A 84 -16.02 2.11 -3.30
CA GLU A 84 -16.78 1.63 -2.15
C GLU A 84 -16.51 2.53 -0.92
N PRO A 85 -17.54 3.23 -0.38
CA PRO A 85 -17.34 4.23 0.67
C PRO A 85 -16.73 3.65 1.96
N LYS A 86 -17.01 2.39 2.28
CA LYS A 86 -16.42 1.72 3.45
C LYS A 86 -14.92 1.52 3.30
N ILE A 87 -14.48 1.05 2.13
CA ILE A 87 -13.07 0.83 1.84
C ILE A 87 -12.34 2.17 1.80
N ARG A 88 -12.95 3.19 1.21
CA ARG A 88 -12.41 4.54 1.20
C ARG A 88 -12.21 5.10 2.61
N ALA A 89 -13.21 4.98 3.49
CA ALA A 89 -13.11 5.47 4.86
C ALA A 89 -11.95 4.80 5.62
N LEU A 90 -11.75 3.49 5.44
CA LEU A 90 -10.61 2.78 6.03
C LEU A 90 -9.27 3.19 5.41
N ALA A 91 -9.24 3.45 4.11
CA ALA A 91 -8.03 3.89 3.42
C ALA A 91 -7.62 5.30 3.84
N GLU A 92 -8.59 6.19 4.06
CA GLU A 92 -8.36 7.56 4.54
C GLU A 92 -7.77 7.60 5.95
N THR A 93 -8.08 6.60 6.80
CA THR A 93 -7.56 6.53 8.17
C THR A 93 -6.21 5.82 8.28
N THR A 94 -5.87 4.93 7.34
CA THR A 94 -4.67 4.08 7.43
C THR A 94 -3.76 4.23 6.21
N TYR A 95 -4.23 3.84 5.04
CA TYR A 95 -3.41 3.70 3.85
C TYR A 95 -2.92 5.04 3.27
N PHE A 96 -3.79 6.02 3.06
CA PHE A 96 -3.41 7.34 2.56
C PHE A 96 -2.47 8.11 3.49
N PRO A 97 -2.69 8.16 4.82
CA PRO A 97 -1.71 8.78 5.71
C PRO A 97 -0.38 8.01 5.71
N GLY A 98 -0.41 6.68 5.64
CA GLY A 98 0.81 5.87 5.50
C GLY A 98 1.58 6.20 4.22
N LEU A 99 0.90 6.34 3.08
CA LEU A 99 1.54 6.74 1.83
C LEU A 99 2.11 8.16 1.87
N ARG A 100 1.41 9.12 2.49
CA ARG A 100 1.96 10.48 2.70
C ARG A 100 3.22 10.44 3.55
N GLN A 101 3.22 9.63 4.61
CA GLN A 101 4.38 9.45 5.48
C GLN A 101 5.53 8.72 4.76
N ALA A 102 5.23 7.88 3.76
CA ALA A 102 6.21 7.28 2.85
C ALA A 102 6.71 8.23 1.76
N GLY A 103 6.23 9.48 1.71
CA GLY A 103 6.72 10.51 0.78
C GLY A 103 6.01 10.58 -0.56
N ILE A 104 4.80 10.01 -0.71
CA ILE A 104 4.03 10.19 -1.96
C ILE A 104 3.62 11.67 -2.12
N PRO A 105 3.79 12.28 -3.31
CA PRO A 105 3.29 13.62 -3.54
C PRO A 105 1.76 13.61 -3.62
N SER A 106 1.13 14.70 -3.17
CA SER A 106 -0.34 14.83 -3.18
C SER A 106 -0.92 15.01 -4.59
N GLU A 107 -0.16 15.62 -5.51
CA GLU A 107 -0.58 16.04 -6.86
C GLU A 107 0.23 15.35 -7.96
#